data_AF-A0A7K7DP28-F1
#
_entry.id   AF-A0A7K7DP28-F1
#
_cell.length_a   1.000
_cell.length_b   1.000
_cell.length_c   1.000
_cell.angle_alpha   90.00
_cell.angle_beta   90.00
_cell.angle_gamma   90.00
#
_symmetry.space_group_name_H-M   'P 1'
#
loop_
_entity.id
_entity.type
_entity.pdbx_description
1 polymer ?
#
loop_
_entity_poly.entity_id
_entity_poly.type
_entity_poly.pdbx_seq_one_letter_code
_entity_poly.pdbx_strand_id
1 'polypeptide(L)'
;HRESSTNILDNLLSRMEQYANNLEELVEERTQAYLEEKRKAEALLYQILPHSVAEQLKRGETVQAEAFDSVTIYFSDIVGFTALSAQSTPMQVVTLLNDLYTCFDAIIDNFDVYKV
;
A
#
# COMPACT_ATOMS: atom_id res chain seq x y z
N HIS A 1 -9.07 60.77 15.35
CA HIS A 1 -9.63 59.46 15.82
C HIS A 1 -9.88 58.44 14.71
N ARG A 2 -10.09 58.82 13.44
CA ARG A 2 -10.37 57.89 12.32
C ARG A 2 -9.19 57.04 11.82
N GLU A 3 -7.94 57.54 11.91
CA GLU A 3 -6.75 56.84 11.38
C GLU A 3 -6.28 55.63 12.22
N SER A 4 -6.64 55.58 13.51
CA SER A 4 -6.29 54.45 14.37
C SER A 4 -7.16 53.23 14.08
N SER A 5 -8.42 53.43 13.68
CA SER A 5 -9.35 52.36 13.34
C SER A 5 -8.99 51.65 12.03
N THR A 6 -8.48 52.40 11.03
CA THR A 6 -8.02 51.83 9.75
C THR A 6 -6.79 50.95 9.93
N ASN A 7 -5.80 51.39 10.72
CA ASN A 7 -4.61 50.58 11.02
C ASN A 7 -4.91 49.28 11.77
N ILE A 8 -5.92 49.26 12.65
CA ILE A 8 -6.35 48.05 13.36
C ILE A 8 -7.05 47.09 12.40
N LEU A 9 -7.91 47.61 11.51
CA LEU A 9 -8.61 46.80 10.52
C LEU A 9 -7.62 46.15 9.54
N ASP A 10 -6.63 46.91 9.06
CA ASP A 10 -5.59 46.42 8.15
C ASP A 10 -4.71 45.36 8.83
N ASN A 11 -4.39 45.53 10.12
CA ASN A 11 -3.65 44.52 10.88
C ASN A 11 -4.45 43.22 11.06
N LEU A 12 -5.75 43.32 11.32
CA LEU A 12 -6.65 42.16 11.42
C LEU A 12 -6.81 41.43 10.08
N LEU A 13 -6.95 42.19 8.99
CA LEU A 13 -6.99 41.65 7.62
C LEU A 13 -5.70 40.91 7.27
N SER A 14 -4.55 41.52 7.52
CA SER A 14 -3.25 40.89 7.27
C SER A 14 -3.04 39.62 8.09
N ARG A 15 -3.48 39.60 9.36
CA ARG A 15 -3.45 38.39 10.18
C ARG A 15 -4.37 37.31 9.63
N MET A 16 -5.60 37.66 9.25
CA MET A 16 -6.53 36.70 8.65
C MET A 16 -5.99 36.09 7.37
N GLU A 17 -5.35 36.89 6.52
CA GLU A 17 -4.71 36.43 5.28
C GLU A 17 -3.53 35.51 5.57
N GLN A 18 -2.68 35.83 6.55
CA GLN A 18 -1.64 34.92 7.03
C GLN A 18 -2.21 33.61 7.59
N TYR A 19 -3.28 33.66 8.37
CA TYR A 19 -3.93 32.45 8.88
C TYR A 19 -4.51 31.59 7.76
N ALA A 20 -5.12 32.19 6.74
CA ALA A 20 -5.64 31.47 5.59
C ALA A 20 -4.53 30.76 4.82
N ASN A 21 -3.44 31.47 4.50
CA ASN A 21 -2.29 30.90 3.79
C ASN A 21 -1.63 29.77 4.58
N ASN A 22 -1.41 29.97 5.89
CA ASN A 22 -0.82 28.93 6.74
C ASN A 22 -1.74 27.70 6.86
N LEU A 23 -3.06 27.90 6.88
CA LEU A 23 -4.02 26.79 6.92
C LEU A 23 -4.02 26.03 5.59
N GLU A 24 -3.93 26.72 4.47
CA GLU A 24 -3.87 26.12 3.14
C GLU A 24 -2.59 25.27 2.99
N GLU A 25 -1.44 25.81 3.40
CA GLU A 25 -0.16 25.07 3.45
C GLU A 25 -0.26 23.83 4.35
N LEU A 26 -0.85 23.97 5.54
CA LEU A 26 -1.03 22.84 6.45
C LEU A 26 -1.98 21.77 5.89
N VAL A 27 -3.05 22.18 5.21
CA VAL A 27 -3.99 21.25 4.55
C VAL A 27 -3.29 20.52 3.42
N GLU A 28 -2.47 21.20 2.63
CA GLU A 28 -1.70 20.60 1.55
C GLU A 28 -0.70 19.57 2.09
N GLU A 29 0.07 19.92 3.13
CA GLU A 29 1.02 19.01 3.78
C GLU A 29 0.32 17.75 4.31
N ARG A 30 -0.81 17.92 5.02
CA ARG A 30 -1.58 16.81 5.58
C ARG A 30 -2.20 15.93 4.50
N THR A 31 -2.65 16.54 3.41
CA THR A 31 -3.21 15.81 2.27
C THR A 31 -2.14 14.97 1.59
N GLN A 32 -0.93 15.51 1.41
CA GLN A 32 0.20 14.75 0.86
C GLN A 32 0.60 13.57 1.74
N ALA A 33 0.74 13.79 3.05
CA ALA A 33 1.05 12.71 4.00
C ALA A 33 -0.03 11.60 3.98
N TYR A 34 -1.31 11.99 3.91
CA TYR A 34 -2.41 11.04 3.79
C TYR A 34 -2.35 10.24 2.48
N LEU A 35 -2.10 10.89 1.34
CA LEU A 35 -1.99 10.23 0.04
C LEU A 35 -0.83 9.24 0.01
N GLU A 36 0.31 9.58 0.61
CA GLU A 36 1.45 8.68 0.68
C GLU A 36 1.16 7.44 1.52
N GLU A 37 0.54 7.62 2.69
CA GLU A 37 0.16 6.50 3.56
C GLU A 37 -0.91 5.62 2.92
N LYS A 38 -1.91 6.24 2.26
CA LYS A 38 -2.92 5.53 1.48
C LYS A 38 -2.27 4.68 0.39
N ARG A 39 -1.30 5.22 -0.35
CA ARG A 39 -0.59 4.50 -1.41
C ARG A 39 0.18 3.29 -0.84
N LYS A 40 0.84 3.43 0.31
CA LYS A 40 1.55 2.32 0.98
C LYS A 40 0.57 1.23 1.41
N ALA A 41 -0.57 1.62 2.00
CA ALA A 41 -1.61 0.69 2.43
C ALA A 41 -2.23 -0.06 1.23
N GLU A 42 -2.52 0.64 0.13
CA GLU A 42 -3.05 0.03 -1.10
C GLU A 42 -2.05 -0.94 -1.73
N ALA A 43 -0.76 -0.56 -1.82
CA ALA A 43 0.28 -1.44 -2.35
C ALA A 43 0.38 -2.75 -1.53
N LEU A 44 0.33 -2.65 -0.20
CA LEU A 44 0.34 -3.82 0.67
C LEU A 44 -0.92 -4.68 0.48
N LEU A 45 -2.09 -4.07 0.30
CA LEU A 45 -3.34 -4.78 0.07
C LEU A 45 -3.28 -5.65 -1.19
N TYR A 46 -2.72 -5.12 -2.29
CA TYR A 46 -2.56 -5.86 -3.54
C TYR A 46 -1.48 -6.95 -3.49
N GLN A 47 -0.54 -6.88 -2.55
CA GLN A 47 0.45 -7.94 -2.35
C GLN A 47 -0.15 -9.18 -1.65
N ILE A 48 -1.25 -9.01 -0.93
CA ILE A 48 -1.86 -10.08 -0.12
C ILE A 48 -3.10 -10.65 -0.81
N LEU A 49 -3.89 -9.79 -1.48
CA LEU A 49 -5.18 -10.17 -2.04
C LEU A 49 -5.19 -10.01 -3.57
N PRO A 50 -5.98 -10.83 -4.29
CA PRO A 50 -6.27 -10.59 -5.69
C PRO A 50 -6.86 -9.18 -5.88
N HIS A 51 -6.52 -8.55 -7.01
CA HIS A 51 -6.91 -7.17 -7.28
C HIS A 51 -8.44 -6.94 -7.20
N SER A 52 -9.24 -7.92 -7.64
CA SER A 52 -10.71 -7.87 -7.57
C SER A 52 -11.23 -7.80 -6.12
N VAL A 53 -10.67 -8.63 -5.24
CA VAL A 53 -11.03 -8.71 -3.82
C VAL A 53 -10.58 -7.45 -3.08
N ALA A 54 -9.36 -6.98 -3.35
CA ALA A 54 -8.82 -5.75 -2.78
C ALA A 54 -9.71 -4.53 -3.10
N GLU A 55 -10.18 -4.41 -4.34
CA GLU A 55 -11.07 -3.31 -4.76
C GLU A 55 -12.44 -3.36 -4.08
N GLN A 56 -13.03 -4.55 -3.93
CA GLN A 56 -14.30 -4.71 -3.20
C GLN A 56 -14.16 -4.27 -1.73
N LEU A 57 -13.08 -4.69 -1.07
CA LEU A 57 -12.80 -4.31 0.32
C LEU A 57 -12.58 -2.81 0.47
N LYS A 58 -11.87 -2.17 -0.47
CA LYS A 58 -11.68 -0.70 -0.48
C LYS A 58 -12.99 0.07 -0.59
N ARG A 59 -14.00 -0.50 -1.26
CA ARG A 59 -15.35 0.08 -1.37
C ARG A 59 -16.23 -0.19 -0.14
N GLY A 60 -15.73 -0.96 0.82
CA GLY A 60 -16.51 -1.41 1.98
C GLY A 60 -17.55 -2.47 1.64
N GLU A 61 -17.39 -3.15 0.50
CA GLU A 61 -18.29 -4.21 0.05
C GLU A 61 -17.94 -5.53 0.75
N THR A 62 -18.95 -6.37 0.98
CA THR A 62 -18.74 -7.73 1.49
C THR A 62 -18.22 -8.62 0.36
N VAL A 63 -17.06 -9.26 0.56
CA VAL A 63 -16.51 -10.23 -0.38
C VAL A 63 -17.31 -11.54 -0.27
N GLN A 64 -17.99 -11.92 -1.35
CA GLN A 64 -18.71 -13.19 -1.44
C GLN A 64 -17.78 -14.30 -1.91
N ALA A 65 -18.07 -15.53 -1.54
CA ALA A 65 -17.34 -16.68 -2.08
C ALA A 65 -17.61 -16.81 -3.58
N GLU A 66 -16.56 -16.87 -4.38
CA GLU A 66 -16.65 -17.04 -5.83
C GLU A 66 -16.50 -18.53 -6.21
N ALA A 67 -17.32 -18.96 -7.17
CA ALA A 67 -17.19 -20.27 -7.81
C ALA A 67 -16.72 -20.04 -9.24
N PHE A 68 -15.70 -20.79 -9.65
CA PHE A 68 -15.11 -20.70 -10.98
C PHE A 68 -15.46 -21.97 -11.76
N ASP A 69 -16.06 -21.81 -12.95
CA ASP A 69 -16.45 -22.93 -13.81
C ASP A 69 -15.24 -23.74 -14.31
N SER A 70 -14.08 -23.09 -14.42
CA SER A 70 -12.82 -23.71 -14.85
C SER A 70 -11.63 -23.00 -14.21
N VAL A 71 -10.74 -23.77 -13.58
CA VAL A 71 -9.48 -23.27 -12.99
C VAL A 71 -8.33 -24.22 -13.30
N THR A 72 -7.13 -23.68 -13.37
CA THR A 72 -5.88 -24.46 -13.41
C THR A 72 -5.10 -24.17 -12.15
N ILE A 73 -4.77 -25.21 -11.39
CA ILE A 73 -4.00 -25.09 -10.15
C ILE A 73 -2.63 -25.74 -10.37
N TYR A 74 -1.57 -25.01 -10.04
CA TYR A 74 -0.20 -25.51 -10.08
C TYR A 74 0.30 -25.79 -8.65
N PHE A 75 0.62 -27.05 -8.36
CA PHE A 75 1.25 -27.44 -7.11
C PHE A 75 2.73 -27.74 -7.35
N SER A 76 3.60 -27.18 -6.52
CA SER A 76 5.04 -27.46 -6.54
C SER A 76 5.59 -27.65 -5.14
N ASP A 77 6.50 -28.61 -5.00
CA ASP A 77 7.26 -28.87 -3.78
C ASP A 77 8.76 -29.00 -4.10
N ILE A 78 9.60 -28.68 -3.11
CA ILE A 78 11.05 -28.80 -3.22
C ILE A 78 11.44 -30.22 -2.81
N VAL A 79 11.79 -31.04 -3.81
CA VAL A 79 12.23 -32.42 -3.56
C VAL A 79 13.45 -32.43 -2.64
N GLY A 80 13.36 -33.19 -1.54
CA GLY A 80 14.46 -33.36 -0.60
C GLY A 80 14.70 -32.17 0.34
N PHE A 81 13.75 -31.22 0.43
CA PHE A 81 13.88 -30.04 1.28
C PHE A 81 14.25 -30.36 2.73
N THR A 82 13.66 -31.40 3.34
CA THR A 82 13.99 -31.82 4.72
C THR A 82 15.46 -32.17 4.91
N ALA A 83 16.06 -32.88 3.94
CA ALA A 83 17.47 -33.27 4.02
C ALA A 83 18.38 -32.04 3.81
N LEU A 84 18.01 -31.17 2.88
CA LEU A 84 18.71 -29.92 2.60
C LEU A 84 18.67 -28.99 3.83
N SER A 85 17.52 -28.81 4.45
CA SER A 85 17.35 -27.96 5.62
C SER A 85 18.07 -28.50 6.85
N ALA A 86 18.16 -29.83 7.00
CA ALA A 86 18.88 -30.47 8.10
C ALA A 86 20.41 -30.27 8.04
N GLN A 87 20.96 -30.05 6.84
CA GLN A 87 22.40 -29.85 6.61
C GLN A 87 22.79 -28.37 6.46
N SER A 88 21.82 -27.48 6.42
CA SER A 88 22.02 -26.04 6.20
C SER A 88 21.81 -25.25 7.47
N THR A 89 22.48 -24.11 7.58
CA THR A 89 22.13 -23.14 8.63
C THR A 89 20.77 -22.51 8.33
N PRO A 90 20.02 -22.05 9.36
CA PRO A 90 18.74 -21.39 9.16
C PRO A 90 18.81 -20.23 8.17
N MET A 91 19.89 -19.44 8.21
CA MET A 91 20.06 -18.30 7.31
C MET A 91 20.22 -18.74 5.85
N GLN A 92 20.97 -19.82 5.59
CA GLN A 92 21.12 -20.35 4.23
C GLN A 92 19.79 -20.87 3.66
N VAL A 93 18.96 -21.51 4.49
CA VAL A 93 17.62 -21.95 4.09
C VAL A 93 16.74 -20.76 3.74
N VAL A 94 16.77 -19.70 4.56
CA VAL A 94 16.02 -18.46 4.29
C VAL A 94 16.46 -17.81 2.99
N THR A 95 17.77 -17.68 2.75
CA THR A 95 18.29 -17.12 1.49
C THR A 95 17.83 -17.93 0.29
N LEU A 96 17.95 -19.26 0.33
CA LEU A 96 17.50 -20.14 -0.76
C LEU A 96 16.01 -19.95 -1.08
N LEU A 97 15.16 -19.97 -0.05
CA LEU A 97 13.72 -19.81 -0.24
C LEU A 97 13.38 -18.41 -0.76
N ASN A 98 14.04 -17.38 -0.25
CA ASN A 98 13.83 -16.01 -0.69
C ASN A 98 14.20 -15.85 -2.17
N ASP A 99 15.35 -16.38 -2.60
CA ASP A 99 15.78 -16.33 -3.99
C ASP A 99 14.79 -17.08 -4.89
N LEU A 100 14.36 -18.28 -4.49
CA LEU A 100 13.40 -19.09 -5.25
C LEU A 100 12.05 -18.38 -5.42
N TYR A 101 11.47 -17.87 -4.33
CA TYR A 101 10.17 -17.19 -4.40
C TYR A 101 10.26 -15.84 -5.10
N THR A 102 11.35 -15.11 -4.94
CA THR A 102 11.59 -13.86 -5.69
C THR A 102 11.65 -14.13 -7.19
N CYS A 103 12.30 -15.22 -7.61
CA CYS A 103 12.29 -15.64 -9.01
C CYS A 103 10.90 -16.02 -9.51
N PHE A 104 10.09 -16.74 -8.72
CA PHE A 104 8.72 -17.05 -9.09
C PHE A 104 7.85 -15.80 -9.20
N ASP A 105 7.93 -14.90 -8.21
CA ASP A 105 7.16 -13.66 -8.18
C ASP A 105 7.48 -12.80 -9.41
N ALA A 106 8.77 -12.65 -9.75
CA ALA A 106 9.18 -11.92 -10.95
C ALA A 106 8.68 -12.53 -12.27
N ILE A 107 8.51 -13.86 -12.33
CA ILE A 107 7.92 -14.52 -13.50
C ILE A 107 6.41 -14.28 -13.51
N ILE A 108 5.74 -14.53 -12.39
CA ILE A 108 4.29 -14.42 -12.20
C ILE A 108 3.81 -12.99 -12.47
N ASP A 109 4.58 -11.97 -12.11
CA ASP A 109 4.24 -10.55 -12.37
C ASP A 109 3.99 -10.24 -13.85
N ASN A 110 4.48 -11.06 -14.78
CA ASN A 110 4.24 -10.91 -16.22
C ASN A 110 2.98 -11.63 -16.72
N PHE A 111 2.27 -12.34 -15.84
CA PHE A 111 1.09 -13.12 -16.16
C PHE A 111 -0.07 -12.75 -15.23
N ASP A 112 -1.30 -12.94 -15.69
CA ASP A 112 -2.50 -12.77 -14.87
C ASP A 112 -2.75 -14.04 -14.04
N VAL A 113 -1.82 -14.37 -13.15
CA VAL A 113 -1.90 -15.53 -12.25
C VAL A 113 -1.76 -15.09 -10.79
N TYR A 114 -2.56 -15.67 -9.91
CA TYR A 114 -2.55 -15.37 -8.48
C TYR A 114 -1.75 -16.44 -7.73
N LYS A 115 -0.76 -15.98 -6.95
CA LYS A 115 -0.01 -16.83 -6.01
C LYS A 115 -0.81 -16.98 -4.72
N VAL A 116 -0.98 -18.23 -4.29
CA VAL A 116 -1.66 -18.63 -3.03
C VAL A 116 -0.63 -19.04 -1.99
#